data_AF-A0A945NV38-F1
#
_entry.id   AF-A0A945NV38-F1
#
_cell.length_a   1.000
_cell.length_b   1.000
_cell.length_c   1.000
_cell.angle_alpha   90.00
_cell.angle_beta   90.00
_cell.angle_gamma   90.00
#
_symmetry.space_group_name_H-M   'P 1'
#
loop_
_entity.id
_entity.type
_entity.pdbx_description
1 polymer ?
#
loop_
_entity_poly.entity_id
_entity_poly.type
_entity_poly.pdbx_seq_one_letter_code
_entity_poly.pdbx_strand_id
1 'polypeptide(L)' 'MTNAADFTGPSTELLQALIRNECVNDGTPDSGNETRNSDLLVSYLEGTGVDIQTYTPRPGRDSMIARIAGSDPNAPSL' A
#
# COMPACT_ATOMS: atom_id res chain seq x y z
N MET A 1 14.80 -27.09 9.31
CA MET A 1 13.56 -26.79 8.56
C MET A 1 13.03 -25.48 9.08
N THR A 2 12.75 -24.54 8.20
CA THR A 2 12.09 -23.27 8.56
C THR A 2 10.62 -23.54 8.89
N ASN A 3 10.10 -22.92 9.93
CA ASN A 3 8.71 -23.02 10.37
C ASN A 3 7.96 -21.69 10.15
N ALA A 4 6.63 -21.69 10.30
CA ALA A 4 5.83 -20.48 10.09
C ALA A 4 6.15 -19.33 11.07
N ALA A 5 6.60 -19.65 12.29
CA ALA A 5 6.99 -18.64 13.28
C ALA A 5 8.26 -17.87 12.86
N ASP A 6 9.12 -18.48 12.03
CA ASP A 6 10.31 -17.84 11.47
C ASP A 6 9.98 -16.71 10.47
N PHE A 7 8.71 -16.60 10.03
CA PHE A 7 8.22 -15.56 9.12
C PHE A 7 7.30 -14.55 9.81
N THR A 8 7.43 -14.35 11.12
CA THR A 8 6.67 -13.33 11.87
C THR A 8 7.31 -11.93 11.77
N GLY A 9 6.55 -10.88 12.12
CA GLY A 9 7.04 -9.50 12.16
C GLY A 9 6.23 -8.52 11.28
N PRO A 10 6.64 -7.24 11.25
CA PRO A 10 5.82 -6.14 10.72
C PRO A 10 5.39 -6.34 9.26
N SER A 11 6.29 -6.81 8.39
CA SER A 11 5.97 -7.05 6.98
C SER A 11 4.93 -8.16 6.79
N THR A 12 5.00 -9.22 7.59
CA THR A 12 4.04 -10.32 7.54
C THR A 12 2.69 -9.90 8.12
N GLU A 13 2.69 -9.12 9.20
CA GLU A 13 1.46 -8.56 9.79
C GLU A 13 0.74 -7.64 8.79
N LEU A 14 1.48 -6.74 8.14
CA LEU A 14 0.95 -5.86 7.09
C LEU A 14 0.39 -6.68 5.92
N LEU A 15 1.14 -7.67 5.42
CA LEU A 15 0.68 -8.54 4.33
C LEU A 15 -0.61 -9.28 4.70
N GLN A 16 -0.70 -9.82 5.91
CA GLN A 16 -1.92 -10.47 6.36
C GLN A 16 -3.10 -9.51 6.45
N ALA A 17 -2.90 -8.27 6.90
CA ALA A 17 -3.94 -7.25 6.91
C ALA A 17 -4.42 -6.91 5.48
N LEU A 18 -3.50 -6.74 4.52
CA LEU A 18 -3.82 -6.50 3.11
C LEU A 18 -4.61 -7.66 2.47
N ILE A 19 -4.29 -8.91 2.83
CA ILE A 19 -5.02 -10.09 2.35
C ILE A 19 -6.43 -10.15 2.95
N ARG A 20 -6.57 -9.89 4.26
CA ARG A 20 -7.87 -9.88 4.95
C ARG A 20 -8.80 -8.76 4.51
N ASN A 21 -8.24 -7.71 3.90
CA ASN A 21 -9.04 -6.69 3.23
C ASN A 21 -9.72 -7.20 1.96
N GLU A 22 -9.44 -8.41 1.48
CA GLU A 22 -10.18 -9.07 0.39
C GLU A 22 -10.39 -8.16 -0.83
N CYS A 23 -9.33 -7.47 -1.23
CA CYS A 23 -9.37 -6.59 -2.41
C CYS A 23 -9.29 -7.40 -3.71
N VAL A 24 -10.34 -8.17 -3.99
CA VAL A 24 -10.41 -9.11 -5.11
C VAL A 24 -10.93 -8.40 -6.36
N ASN A 25 -10.12 -8.41 -7.43
CA ASN A 25 -10.52 -7.95 -8.75
C ASN A 25 -11.23 -9.10 -9.49
N ASP A 26 -12.53 -8.93 -9.76
CA ASP A 26 -13.34 -9.90 -10.53
C ASP A 26 -13.41 -9.55 -12.04
N GLY A 27 -12.71 -8.50 -12.46
CA GLY A 27 -12.68 -7.99 -13.83
C GLY A 27 -13.71 -6.90 -14.12
N THR A 28 -14.64 -6.60 -13.20
CA THR A 28 -15.59 -5.50 -13.37
C THR A 28 -15.03 -4.17 -12.86
N PRO A 29 -15.45 -3.01 -13.45
CA PRO A 29 -14.91 -1.70 -13.08
C PRO A 29 -15.10 -1.29 -11.62
N ASP A 30 -16.16 -1.79 -10.97
CA ASP A 30 -16.55 -1.44 -9.61
C ASP A 30 -16.12 -2.51 -8.59
N SER A 31 -15.33 -3.52 -9.01
CA SER A 31 -14.73 -4.52 -8.12
C SER A 31 -13.40 -4.07 -7.52
N GLY A 32 -12.77 -4.93 -6.73
CA GLY A 32 -11.46 -4.67 -6.14
C GLY A 32 -11.52 -4.01 -4.76
N ASN A 33 -12.33 -2.95 -4.59
CA ASN A 33 -12.40 -2.19 -3.32
C ASN A 33 -11.01 -1.76 -2.80
N GLU A 34 -10.11 -1.37 -3.69
CA GLU A 34 -8.72 -1.04 -3.41
C GLU A 34 -8.56 0.09 -2.38
N THR A 35 -9.57 0.95 -2.22
CA THR A 35 -9.65 1.94 -1.13
C THR A 35 -9.30 1.33 0.23
N ARG A 36 -9.75 0.10 0.55
CA ARG A 36 -9.43 -0.55 1.83
C ARG A 36 -7.93 -0.77 2.03
N ASN A 37 -7.23 -1.20 0.98
CA ASN A 37 -5.77 -1.37 1.01
C ASN A 37 -5.04 -0.03 0.95
N SER A 38 -5.54 0.92 0.18
CA SER A 38 -5.02 2.29 0.11
C SER A 38 -5.03 2.93 1.50
N ASP A 39 -6.17 2.94 2.20
CA ASP A 39 -6.32 3.53 3.52
C ASP A 39 -5.45 2.84 4.58
N LEU A 40 -5.33 1.51 4.51
CA LEU A 40 -4.43 0.75 5.38
C LEU A 40 -2.98 1.18 5.19
N LEU A 41 -2.52 1.32 3.94
CA LEU A 41 -1.14 1.71 3.63
C LEU A 41 -0.86 3.17 4.04
N VAL A 42 -1.81 4.08 3.86
CA VAL A 42 -1.72 5.45 4.36
C VAL A 42 -1.53 5.45 5.87
N SER A 43 -2.38 4.71 6.60
CA SER A 43 -2.30 4.61 8.06
C SER A 43 -0.99 3.96 8.52
N TYR A 44 -0.53 2.92 7.84
CA TYR A 44 0.70 2.20 8.19
C TYR A 44 1.96 3.05 7.98
N LEU A 45 1.96 3.92 6.97
CA LEU A 45 3.10 4.79 6.63
C LEU A 45 3.03 6.17 7.29
N GLU A 46 1.98 6.46 8.05
CA GLU A 46 1.83 7.71 8.78
C GLU A 46 3.03 7.92 9.73
N GLY A 47 3.54 9.16 9.77
CA GLY A 47 4.66 9.53 10.65
C GLY A 47 6.04 9.03 10.20
N THR A 48 6.16 8.29 9.09
CA THR A 48 7.46 7.83 8.56
C THR A 48 8.27 8.93 7.87
N GLY A 49 7.65 10.08 7.56
CA GLY A 49 8.25 11.18 6.81
C GLY A 49 8.22 10.99 5.28
N VAL A 50 7.57 9.94 4.79
CA VAL A 50 7.31 9.72 3.36
C VAL A 50 6.19 10.65 2.89
N ASP A 51 6.34 11.26 1.71
CA ASP A 51 5.28 12.04 1.09
C ASP A 51 4.22 11.11 0.50
N ILE A 52 2.96 11.30 0.86
CA ILE A 52 1.85 10.42 0.50
C ILE A 52 0.77 11.21 -0.24
N GLN A 53 0.37 10.70 -1.39
CA GLN A 53 -0.72 11.24 -2.19
C GLN A 53 -1.70 10.13 -2.57
N THR A 54 -2.99 10.44 -2.59
CA THR A 54 -4.05 9.50 -3.00
C THR A 54 -4.81 10.05 -4.20
N TYR A 55 -5.19 9.14 -5.11
CA TYR A 55 -5.94 9.48 -6.31
C TYR A 55 -7.12 8.53 -6.47
N THR A 56 -8.32 9.09 -6.63
CA THR A 56 -9.58 8.36 -6.78
C THR A 56 -10.13 8.53 -8.20
N PRO A 57 -9.73 7.68 -9.16
CA PRO A 57 -10.28 7.73 -10.52
C PRO A 57 -11.77 7.30 -10.58
N ARG A 58 -12.22 6.52 -9.60
CA ARG A 58 -13.57 5.98 -9.46
C ARG A 58 -13.84 5.67 -7.98
N PRO A 59 -15.07 5.74 -7.48
CA PRO A 59 -15.38 5.32 -6.12
C PRO A 59 -14.86 3.90 -5.83
N GLY A 60 -14.14 3.72 -4.71
CA GLY A 60 -13.59 2.43 -4.31
C GLY A 60 -12.27 2.02 -4.98
N ARG A 61 -11.73 2.85 -5.89
CA ARG A 61 -10.63 2.51 -6.81
C ARG A 61 -9.38 3.35 -6.56
N ASP A 62 -9.04 3.56 -5.29
CA ASP A 62 -7.95 4.47 -4.93
C ASP A 62 -6.58 3.92 -5.26
N SER A 63 -5.71 4.83 -5.71
CA SER A 63 -4.27 4.61 -5.82
C SER A 63 -3.56 5.46 -4.78
N MET A 64 -2.65 4.85 -4.01
CA MET A 64 -1.75 5.54 -3.08
C MET A 64 -0.35 5.59 -3.68
N ILE A 65 0.26 6.78 -3.65
CA ILE A 65 1.63 7.01 -4.09
C ILE A 65 2.44 7.46 -2.87
N ALA A 66 3.46 6.68 -2.52
CA ALA A 66 4.45 7.01 -1.50
C ALA A 66 5.75 7.46 -2.18
N ARG A 67 6.28 8.63 -1.81
CA ARG A 67 7.52 9.17 -2.37
C ARG A 67 8.57 9.36 -1.28
N ILE A 68 9.69 8.69 -1.48
CA ILE A 68 10.91 8.91 -0.70
C ILE A 68 11.82 9.82 -1.53
N ALA A 69 12.24 10.94 -0.96
CA ALA A 69 13.16 11.85 -1.63
C ALA A 69 14.52 11.16 -1.84
N GLY A 70 15.10 11.36 -3.03
CA GLY A 70 16.49 11.00 -3.26
C GLY A 70 17.43 11.83 -2.38
N SER A 71 18.64 11.33 -2.15
CA SER A 71 19.67 12.06 -1.40
C SER A 71 20.18 13.30 -2.13
N ASP A 72 20.11 13.32 -3.47
CA ASP A 72 20.43 14.47 -4.31
C ASP A 72 19.16 15.03 -4.97
N PRO A 73 18.67 16.20 -4.55
CA PRO A 73 17.48 16.82 -5.13
C PRO A 73 17.70 17.36 -6.56
N ASN A 74 18.95 17.44 -7.03
CA ASN A 74 19.29 17.92 -8.37
C ASN A 74 19.63 16.78 -9.35
N ALA A 75 19.50 15.51 -8.92
CA ALA A 75 19.69 14.38 -9.80
C ALA A 75 18.68 14.43 -10.97
N PRO A 76 19.05 13.96 -12.18
CA PRO A 76 18.13 13.90 -13.31
C PRO A 76 16.87 13.10 -12.96
N SER A 77 15.70 13.59 -13.38
CA SER A 77 14.46 12.82 -13.27
C SER A 77 14.53 11.58 -14.17
N LEU A 78 14.06 10.43 -13.66
CA LEU A 78 13.87 9.20 -14.42
C LEU A 78 12.59 9.25 -15.27
#